data_AF-D3JVR4-F1
#
_entry.id   AF-D3JVR4-F1
#
_cell.length_a   1.000
_cell.length_b   1.000
_cell.length_c   1.000
_cell.angle_alpha   90.00
_cell.angle_beta   90.00
_cell.angle_gamma   90.00
#
_symmetry.space_group_name_H-M   'P 1'
#
loop_
_entity.id
_entity.type
_entity.pdbx_description
1 polymer ?
#
loop_
_entity_poly.entity_id
_entity_poly.type
_entity_poly.pdbx_seq_one_letter_code
_entity_poly.pdbx_strand_id
1 'polypeptide(L)'
;APFPCVPCPNNAPLQIHPNSFKTLKNLKTLRLHSNSLTHIPSEWFQNLTQLGLLDLSSNFLAKEITCTSFPSLLPNLEELDLSFNYELQVYPTSLNLSRSFRHLKSLKVLRIRGYVFQELKQEDIQPLAKLNKLELIDLGTNFIKIAHLSILRNLKNFKIINLSDNKISMPSQGETLLSNHRESHYSSPMSQGAQYHNGEVKDMHYFLYDEYARSCKYKDKELWISSPFNNECSSFGKTLDISRNNIFFLHSRFLDLDELSCLNLSGNAMSQSLNGSEFVQLKNLQYLDFSDNRLDLMFSSAFQELSSLVVLDISRNSHYFVAEG
;
A
#
# COMPACT_ATOMS: atom_id res chain seq x y z
N ALA A 1 -9.72 -1.91 -17.51
CA ALA A 1 -8.52 -2.61 -18.02
C ALA A 1 -8.27 -2.19 -19.46
N PRO A 2 -7.02 -2.16 -19.94
CA PRO A 2 -6.66 -1.72 -21.31
C PRO A 2 -6.95 -2.77 -22.41
N PHE A 3 -7.71 -3.82 -22.10
CA PHE A 3 -8.03 -4.92 -23.00
C PHE A 3 -9.55 -5.19 -23.02
N PRO A 4 -10.10 -5.77 -24.11
CA PRO A 4 -11.51 -6.18 -24.15
C PRO A 4 -11.83 -7.18 -23.03
N CYS A 5 -12.82 -6.86 -22.20
CA CYS A 5 -13.30 -7.72 -21.12
C CYS A 5 -14.83 -7.79 -21.20
N VAL A 6 -15.37 -9.01 -21.27
CA VAL A 6 -16.82 -9.27 -21.30
C VAL A 6 -17.17 -10.00 -20.01
N PRO A 7 -17.91 -9.36 -19.08
CA PRO A 7 -18.32 -10.02 -17.83
C PRO A 7 -19.34 -11.12 -18.10
N CYS A 8 -19.50 -12.05 -17.14
CA CYS A 8 -20.61 -12.99 -17.14
C CYS A 8 -21.96 -12.24 -17.19
N PRO A 9 -23.01 -12.81 -17.80
CA PRO A 9 -24.34 -12.21 -17.82
C PRO A 9 -24.79 -11.78 -16.42
N ASN A 10 -25.39 -10.59 -16.31
CA ASN A 10 -25.84 -9.99 -15.05
C ASN A 10 -24.74 -9.78 -14.00
N ASN A 11 -23.47 -9.67 -14.42
CA ASN A 11 -22.30 -9.56 -13.52
C ASN A 11 -22.23 -10.72 -12.52
N ALA A 12 -22.68 -11.91 -12.92
CA ALA A 12 -22.72 -13.06 -12.03
C ALA A 12 -21.31 -13.48 -11.59
N PRO A 13 -21.08 -13.77 -10.29
CA PRO A 13 -19.83 -14.33 -9.82
C PRO A 13 -19.61 -15.73 -10.39
N LEU A 14 -18.34 -16.14 -10.50
CA LEU A 14 -18.01 -17.54 -10.77
C LEU A 14 -18.68 -18.45 -9.73
N GLN A 15 -19.49 -19.40 -10.20
CA GLN A 15 -20.19 -20.33 -9.32
C GLN A 15 -19.27 -21.49 -8.94
N ILE A 16 -18.84 -21.52 -7.69
CA ILE A 16 -18.02 -22.60 -7.13
C ILE A 16 -18.82 -23.29 -6.03
N HIS A 17 -19.11 -24.57 -6.22
CA HIS A 17 -19.84 -25.35 -5.22
C HIS A 17 -19.05 -25.38 -3.88
N PRO A 18 -19.69 -25.28 -2.70
CA PRO A 18 -18.99 -25.17 -1.41
C PRO A 18 -17.98 -26.29 -1.12
N ASN A 19 -18.22 -27.49 -1.65
CA ASN A 19 -17.34 -28.65 -1.47
C ASN A 19 -16.28 -28.83 -2.58
N SER A 20 -16.15 -27.91 -3.53
CA SER A 20 -15.27 -28.07 -4.71
C SER A 20 -13.80 -28.30 -4.35
N PHE A 21 -13.32 -27.69 -3.26
CA PHE A 21 -11.93 -27.80 -2.83
C PHE A 21 -11.70 -28.82 -1.71
N LYS A 22 -12.76 -29.51 -1.26
CA LYS A 22 -12.73 -30.36 -0.07
C LYS A 22 -11.69 -31.49 -0.14
N THR A 23 -11.37 -31.99 -1.34
CA THR A 23 -10.42 -33.08 -1.56
C THR A 23 -8.98 -32.62 -1.79
N LEU A 24 -8.75 -31.32 -2.01
CA LEU A 24 -7.46 -30.75 -2.45
C LEU A 24 -6.49 -30.52 -1.28
N LYS A 25 -6.23 -31.53 -0.45
CA LYS A 25 -5.45 -31.42 0.80
C LYS A 25 -3.99 -30.97 0.61
N ASN A 26 -3.43 -31.18 -0.58
CA ASN A 26 -2.05 -30.81 -0.93
C ASN A 26 -1.96 -29.46 -1.66
N LEU A 27 -3.07 -28.72 -1.77
CA LEU A 27 -3.11 -27.44 -2.46
C LEU A 27 -2.28 -26.40 -1.68
N LYS A 28 -1.29 -25.83 -2.36
CA LYS A 28 -0.41 -24.78 -1.79
C LYS A 28 -0.75 -23.38 -2.30
N THR A 29 -1.32 -23.30 -3.48
CA THR A 29 -1.65 -22.05 -4.15
C THR A 29 -3.05 -22.13 -4.71
N LEU A 30 -3.89 -21.17 -4.35
CA LEU A 30 -5.23 -20.99 -4.89
C LEU A 30 -5.34 -19.56 -5.40
N ARG A 31 -5.52 -19.41 -6.72
CA ARG A 31 -5.77 -18.11 -7.35
C ARG A 31 -7.20 -18.06 -7.84
N LEU A 32 -7.94 -17.09 -7.31
CA LEU A 32 -9.31 -16.76 -7.66
C LEU A 32 -9.41 -15.28 -8.08
N HIS A 33 -8.31 -14.72 -8.58
CA HIS A 33 -8.24 -13.41 -9.22
C HIS A 33 -9.32 -13.23 -10.30
N SER A 34 -9.98 -12.06 -10.32
CA SER A 34 -10.90 -11.64 -11.38
C SER A 34 -12.06 -12.60 -11.66
N ASN A 35 -12.71 -13.10 -10.60
CA ASN A 35 -13.86 -14.01 -10.68
C ASN A 35 -15.19 -13.37 -10.27
N SER A 36 -15.22 -12.04 -10.13
CA SER A 36 -16.40 -11.26 -9.74
C SER A 36 -17.03 -11.74 -8.42
N LEU A 37 -16.26 -12.37 -7.53
CA LEU A 37 -16.74 -12.94 -6.27
C LEU A 37 -17.27 -11.86 -5.34
N THR A 38 -18.44 -12.08 -4.75
CA THR A 38 -19.05 -11.17 -3.76
C THR A 38 -19.04 -11.75 -2.34
N HIS A 39 -18.82 -13.06 -2.22
CA HIS A 39 -18.83 -13.80 -0.97
C HIS A 39 -17.72 -14.84 -0.98
N ILE A 40 -17.23 -15.19 0.21
CA ILE A 40 -16.23 -16.23 0.39
C ILE A 40 -16.78 -17.29 1.35
N PRO A 41 -17.32 -18.41 0.84
CA PRO A 41 -17.74 -19.53 1.67
C PRO A 41 -16.57 -20.10 2.46
N SER A 42 -16.70 -20.15 3.80
CA SER A 42 -15.68 -20.71 4.68
C SER A 42 -15.37 -22.19 4.37
N GLU A 43 -16.36 -22.91 3.82
CA GLU A 43 -16.31 -24.30 3.38
C GLU A 43 -15.19 -24.57 2.38
N TRP A 44 -14.83 -23.58 1.55
CA TRP A 44 -13.76 -23.67 0.57
C TRP A 44 -12.40 -24.01 1.22
N PHE A 45 -12.18 -23.62 2.47
CA PHE A 45 -10.86 -23.69 3.10
C PHE A 45 -10.75 -24.75 4.20
N GLN A 46 -11.83 -25.43 4.57
CA GLN A 46 -11.86 -26.35 5.71
C GLN A 46 -10.74 -27.40 5.72
N ASN A 47 -10.34 -27.89 4.54
CA ASN A 47 -9.32 -28.92 4.38
C ASN A 47 -8.00 -28.44 3.76
N LEU A 48 -7.85 -27.14 3.48
CA LEU A 48 -6.70 -26.57 2.77
C LEU A 48 -5.55 -26.23 3.73
N THR A 49 -5.12 -27.20 4.52
CA THR A 49 -4.15 -26.99 5.61
C THR A 49 -2.73 -26.67 5.14
N GLN A 50 -2.41 -26.96 3.87
CA GLN A 50 -1.11 -26.65 3.24
C GLN A 50 -1.14 -25.38 2.38
N LEU A 51 -2.26 -24.64 2.35
CA LEU A 51 -2.38 -23.46 1.53
C LEU A 51 -1.44 -22.36 2.03
N GLY A 52 -0.49 -21.98 1.19
CA GLY A 52 0.50 -20.94 1.45
C GLY A 52 0.18 -19.62 0.74
N LEU A 53 -0.42 -19.67 -0.45
CA LEU A 53 -0.81 -18.48 -1.22
C LEU A 53 -2.30 -18.53 -1.56
N LEU A 54 -3.00 -17.44 -1.24
CA LEU A 54 -4.39 -17.20 -1.63
C LEU A 54 -4.50 -15.82 -2.29
N ASP A 55 -4.85 -15.84 -3.58
CA ASP A 55 -5.12 -14.63 -4.35
C ASP A 55 -6.63 -14.52 -4.60
N LEU A 56 -7.22 -13.48 -4.04
CA LEU A 56 -8.62 -13.09 -4.16
C LEU A 56 -8.73 -11.68 -4.78
N SER A 57 -7.69 -11.21 -5.46
CA SER A 57 -7.64 -9.87 -6.04
C SER A 57 -8.68 -9.67 -7.15
N SER A 58 -9.05 -8.42 -7.43
CA SER A 58 -9.98 -8.05 -8.51
C SER A 58 -11.34 -8.76 -8.42
N ASN A 59 -11.91 -8.86 -7.22
CA ASN A 59 -13.27 -9.34 -6.98
C ASN A 59 -14.11 -8.18 -6.39
N PHE A 60 -15.27 -8.48 -5.80
CA PHE A 60 -16.16 -7.49 -5.17
C PHE A 60 -16.34 -7.79 -3.68
N LEU A 61 -15.22 -7.94 -2.97
CA LEU A 61 -15.18 -8.45 -1.60
C LEU A 61 -15.12 -7.37 -0.51
N ALA A 62 -15.33 -6.08 -0.83
CA ALA A 62 -15.24 -4.97 0.13
C ALA A 62 -15.99 -5.27 1.44
N LYS A 63 -17.27 -5.66 1.34
CA LYS A 63 -18.09 -6.01 2.50
C LYS A 63 -17.57 -7.25 3.22
N GLU A 64 -17.21 -8.30 2.48
CA GLU A 64 -16.76 -9.58 3.01
C GLU A 64 -15.47 -9.43 3.85
N ILE A 65 -14.53 -8.60 3.43
CA ILE A 65 -13.26 -8.32 4.15
C ILE A 65 -13.51 -7.84 5.60
N THR A 66 -14.63 -7.15 5.84
CA THR A 66 -14.98 -6.61 7.16
C THR A 66 -15.57 -7.64 8.13
N CYS A 67 -16.17 -8.73 7.61
CA CYS A 67 -16.92 -9.69 8.44
C CYS A 67 -16.58 -11.17 8.20
N THR A 68 -15.61 -11.47 7.34
CA THR A 68 -15.29 -12.85 6.98
C THR A 68 -14.66 -13.67 8.12
N SER A 69 -14.88 -14.99 8.07
CA SER A 69 -14.37 -15.98 9.03
C SER A 69 -13.26 -16.88 8.47
N PHE A 70 -13.05 -16.90 7.14
CA PHE A 70 -12.06 -17.78 6.50
C PHE A 70 -10.63 -17.67 7.06
N PRO A 71 -10.15 -16.49 7.53
CA PRO A 71 -8.80 -16.38 8.07
C PRO A 71 -8.54 -17.31 9.28
N SER A 72 -9.60 -17.70 10.00
CA SER A 72 -9.50 -18.67 11.11
C SER A 72 -9.19 -20.10 10.65
N LEU A 73 -9.49 -20.43 9.40
CA LEU A 73 -9.27 -21.75 8.81
C LEU A 73 -7.90 -21.89 8.13
N LEU A 74 -7.17 -20.78 7.97
CA LEU A 74 -5.92 -20.71 7.21
C LEU A 74 -4.72 -20.24 8.06
N PRO A 75 -4.39 -20.89 9.19
CA PRO A 75 -3.29 -20.45 10.06
C PRO A 75 -1.89 -20.58 9.41
N ASN A 76 -1.78 -21.37 8.34
CA ASN A 76 -0.53 -21.62 7.61
C ASN A 76 -0.36 -20.75 6.35
N LEU A 77 -1.34 -19.89 6.05
CA LEU A 77 -1.25 -19.00 4.90
C LEU A 77 -0.09 -18.03 5.06
N GLU A 78 0.74 -17.91 4.03
CA GLU A 78 1.92 -17.04 4.01
C GLU A 78 1.66 -15.76 3.21
N GLU A 79 0.86 -15.85 2.15
CA GLU A 79 0.54 -14.74 1.26
C GLU A 79 -0.96 -14.65 0.99
N LEU A 80 -1.51 -13.46 1.24
CA LEU A 80 -2.91 -13.13 1.00
C LEU A 80 -2.99 -11.86 0.16
N ASP A 81 -3.62 -11.97 -1.01
CA ASP A 81 -3.93 -10.83 -1.85
C ASP A 81 -5.44 -10.57 -1.90
N LEU A 82 -5.84 -9.39 -1.45
CA LEU A 82 -7.21 -8.88 -1.45
C LEU A 82 -7.33 -7.59 -2.25
N SER A 83 -6.35 -7.31 -3.12
CA SER A 83 -6.28 -6.04 -3.83
C SER A 83 -7.43 -5.88 -4.84
N PHE A 84 -7.82 -4.64 -5.11
CA PHE A 84 -8.87 -4.26 -6.07
C PHE A 84 -10.21 -4.93 -5.78
N ASN A 85 -10.61 -4.94 -4.50
CA ASN A 85 -11.91 -5.43 -4.04
C ASN A 85 -12.90 -4.31 -3.68
N TYR A 86 -12.65 -3.08 -4.12
CA TYR A 86 -13.51 -1.92 -3.87
C TYR A 86 -14.93 -2.10 -4.40
N GLU A 87 -15.87 -1.42 -3.75
CA GLU A 87 -17.24 -1.31 -4.22
C GLU A 87 -17.39 -0.04 -5.09
N LEU A 88 -18.01 -0.18 -6.26
CA LEU A 88 -18.17 0.92 -7.21
C LEU A 88 -18.97 2.06 -6.55
N GLN A 89 -18.46 3.29 -6.69
CA GLN A 89 -19.08 4.52 -6.17
C GLN A 89 -19.18 4.59 -4.63
N VAL A 90 -18.52 3.69 -3.91
CA VAL A 90 -18.49 3.71 -2.44
C VAL A 90 -17.08 4.09 -1.99
N TYR A 91 -17.02 5.03 -1.04
CA TYR A 91 -15.77 5.51 -0.46
C TYR A 91 -15.82 5.46 1.07
N PRO A 92 -15.61 4.27 1.68
CA PRO A 92 -15.74 4.08 3.12
C PRO A 92 -14.78 4.97 3.91
N THR A 93 -15.18 5.28 5.15
CA THR A 93 -14.39 6.10 6.06
C THR A 93 -13.10 5.40 6.49
N SER A 94 -13.12 4.08 6.67
CA SER A 94 -11.94 3.28 7.03
C SER A 94 -11.99 1.87 6.43
N LEU A 95 -10.90 1.11 6.57
CA LEU A 95 -10.77 -0.25 6.04
C LEU A 95 -11.61 -1.29 6.82
N ASN A 96 -11.60 -1.21 8.15
CA ASN A 96 -12.34 -2.09 9.08
C ASN A 96 -12.11 -3.59 8.84
N LEU A 97 -10.86 -4.05 8.97
CA LEU A 97 -10.53 -5.48 8.80
C LEU A 97 -11.24 -6.36 9.84
N SER A 98 -11.75 -7.51 9.37
CA SER A 98 -12.34 -8.51 10.27
C SER A 98 -11.34 -8.93 11.36
N ARG A 99 -11.86 -9.10 12.58
CA ARG A 99 -11.09 -9.60 13.73
C ARG A 99 -10.46 -10.97 13.47
N SER A 100 -10.98 -11.74 12.50
CA SER A 100 -10.49 -13.07 12.16
C SER A 100 -9.07 -13.07 11.59
N PHE A 101 -8.61 -11.97 10.97
CA PHE A 101 -7.25 -11.86 10.40
C PHE A 101 -6.13 -12.12 11.41
N ARG A 102 -6.40 -11.95 12.71
CA ARG A 102 -5.47 -12.31 13.80
C ARG A 102 -5.03 -13.79 13.80
N HIS A 103 -5.78 -14.66 13.12
CA HIS A 103 -5.54 -16.10 13.09
C HIS A 103 -4.59 -16.54 11.97
N LEU A 104 -4.22 -15.64 11.05
CA LEU A 104 -3.26 -15.91 9.97
C LEU A 104 -1.82 -15.91 10.53
N LYS A 105 -1.53 -16.85 11.43
CA LYS A 105 -0.29 -16.89 12.23
C LYS A 105 0.98 -17.01 11.39
N SER A 106 0.88 -17.52 10.17
CA SER A 106 2.00 -17.69 9.25
C SER A 106 2.11 -16.60 8.19
N LEU A 107 1.23 -15.60 8.21
CA LEU A 107 1.17 -14.57 7.19
C LEU A 107 2.45 -13.75 7.16
N LYS A 108 3.05 -13.65 5.98
CA LYS A 108 4.23 -12.84 5.67
C LYS A 108 3.87 -11.65 4.80
N VAL A 109 2.94 -11.84 3.87
CA VAL A 109 2.58 -10.85 2.84
C VAL A 109 1.07 -10.65 2.85
N LEU A 110 0.66 -9.40 3.07
CA LEU A 110 -0.73 -8.97 2.94
C LEU A 110 -0.81 -7.81 1.97
N ARG A 111 -1.58 -7.98 0.89
CA ARG A 111 -1.86 -6.90 -0.06
C ARG A 111 -3.34 -6.57 -0.08
N ILE A 112 -3.64 -5.29 0.08
CA ILE A 112 -4.98 -4.73 0.05
C ILE A 112 -4.91 -3.40 -0.70
N ARG A 113 -4.42 -3.42 -1.93
CA ARG A 113 -4.48 -2.23 -2.80
C ARG A 113 -5.90 -2.02 -3.29
N GLY A 114 -6.27 -0.82 -3.71
CA GLY A 114 -7.56 -0.60 -4.37
C GLY A 114 -8.78 -1.08 -3.56
N TYR A 115 -8.74 -0.98 -2.23
CA TYR A 115 -9.93 -1.04 -1.37
C TYR A 115 -10.64 0.31 -1.32
N VAL A 116 -9.88 1.41 -1.47
CA VAL A 116 -10.37 2.79 -1.63
C VAL A 116 -11.07 3.29 -0.36
N PHE A 117 -10.34 3.84 0.62
CA PHE A 117 -10.89 4.31 1.90
C PHE A 117 -10.25 5.61 2.39
N GLN A 118 -10.97 6.40 3.20
CA GLN A 118 -10.60 7.78 3.51
C GLN A 118 -9.47 7.91 4.54
N GLU A 119 -9.56 7.15 5.64
CA GLU A 119 -8.69 7.31 6.80
C GLU A 119 -8.15 5.96 7.28
N LEU A 120 -6.84 5.90 7.51
CA LEU A 120 -6.18 4.74 8.12
C LEU A 120 -6.07 4.95 9.64
N LYS A 121 -6.76 4.11 10.40
CA LYS A 121 -6.86 4.19 11.86
C LYS A 121 -6.19 3.00 12.55
N GLN A 122 -6.01 3.15 13.86
CA GLN A 122 -5.49 2.09 14.72
C GLN A 122 -6.34 0.81 14.63
N GLU A 123 -7.67 0.94 14.56
CA GLU A 123 -8.59 -0.20 14.53
C GLU A 123 -8.41 -1.05 13.26
N ASP A 124 -8.02 -0.43 12.15
CA ASP A 124 -7.85 -1.09 10.86
C ASP A 124 -6.67 -2.09 10.89
N ILE A 125 -5.60 -1.75 11.62
CA ILE A 125 -4.39 -2.58 11.71
C ILE A 125 -4.34 -3.44 12.98
N GLN A 126 -5.22 -3.22 13.95
CA GLN A 126 -5.28 -3.99 15.21
C GLN A 126 -5.33 -5.51 15.00
N PRO A 127 -6.11 -6.07 14.04
CA PRO A 127 -6.09 -7.50 13.76
C PRO A 127 -4.72 -8.04 13.34
N LEU A 128 -3.86 -7.19 12.76
CA LEU A 128 -2.54 -7.54 12.24
C LEU A 128 -1.43 -7.40 13.30
N ALA A 129 -1.65 -6.63 14.36
CA ALA A 129 -0.62 -6.30 15.36
C ALA A 129 0.01 -7.52 16.07
N LYS A 130 -0.68 -8.67 16.10
CA LYS A 130 -0.19 -9.92 16.71
C LYS A 130 0.46 -10.89 15.72
N LEU A 131 0.54 -10.54 14.43
CA LEU A 131 1.10 -11.38 13.39
C LEU A 131 2.62 -11.22 13.36
N ASN A 132 3.33 -12.11 14.05
CA ASN A 132 4.78 -11.97 14.26
C ASN A 132 5.64 -12.25 13.02
N LYS A 133 5.07 -12.88 11.99
CA LYS A 133 5.77 -13.18 10.73
C LYS A 133 5.43 -12.20 9.61
N LEU A 134 4.58 -11.20 9.87
CA LEU A 134 4.11 -10.28 8.86
C LEU A 134 5.24 -9.33 8.47
N GLU A 135 5.80 -9.56 7.29
CA GLU A 135 6.95 -8.84 6.74
C GLU A 135 6.51 -7.69 5.83
N LEU A 136 5.45 -7.88 5.04
CA LEU A 136 5.02 -6.93 4.02
C LEU A 136 3.52 -6.64 4.15
N ILE A 137 3.21 -5.34 4.25
CA ILE A 137 1.85 -4.82 4.16
C ILE A 137 1.78 -3.84 3.02
N ASP A 138 0.96 -4.15 2.01
CA ASP A 138 0.75 -3.30 0.85
C ASP A 138 -0.65 -2.68 0.89
N LEU A 139 -0.69 -1.40 1.21
CA LEU A 139 -1.86 -0.53 1.19
C LEU A 139 -1.72 0.55 0.12
N GLY A 140 -0.93 0.30 -0.92
CA GLY A 140 -0.79 1.22 -2.04
C GLY A 140 -2.09 1.41 -2.81
N THR A 141 -2.26 2.54 -3.50
CA THR A 141 -3.43 2.79 -4.36
C THR A 141 -4.78 2.65 -3.63
N ASN A 142 -4.93 3.28 -2.46
CA ASN A 142 -6.17 3.26 -1.67
C ASN A 142 -6.83 4.64 -1.52
N PHE A 143 -6.30 5.67 -2.17
CA PHE A 143 -6.78 7.06 -2.08
C PHE A 143 -6.88 7.62 -0.64
N ILE A 144 -6.14 7.03 0.32
CA ILE A 144 -6.16 7.41 1.73
C ILE A 144 -5.80 8.89 1.86
N LYS A 145 -6.64 9.69 2.53
CA LYS A 145 -6.44 11.12 2.76
C LYS A 145 -5.74 11.39 4.08
N ILE A 146 -6.14 10.66 5.12
CA ILE A 146 -5.69 10.89 6.50
C ILE A 146 -5.04 9.60 7.01
N ALA A 147 -3.81 9.69 7.49
CA ALA A 147 -3.10 8.57 8.09
C ALA A 147 -2.21 9.07 9.24
N HIS A 148 -2.45 8.58 10.45
CA HIS A 148 -1.57 8.81 11.59
C HIS A 148 -0.45 7.77 11.58
N LEU A 149 0.69 8.06 10.94
CA LEU A 149 1.74 7.05 10.71
C LEU A 149 2.33 6.43 11.99
N SER A 150 2.21 7.09 13.14
CA SER A 150 2.62 6.53 14.44
C SER A 150 1.89 5.23 14.80
N ILE A 151 0.69 4.98 14.27
CA ILE A 151 -0.02 3.72 14.49
C ILE A 151 0.76 2.52 13.95
N LEU A 152 1.58 2.71 12.91
CA LEU A 152 2.35 1.65 12.26
C LEU A 152 3.40 1.05 13.20
N ARG A 153 3.80 1.76 14.27
CA ARG A 153 4.67 1.24 15.33
C ARG A 153 4.10 0.00 16.04
N ASN A 154 2.78 -0.18 16.00
CA ASN A 154 2.14 -1.37 16.56
C ASN A 154 2.46 -2.65 15.78
N LEU A 155 2.94 -2.53 14.54
CA LEU A 155 3.35 -3.63 13.69
C LEU A 155 4.84 -3.91 13.95
N LYS A 156 5.18 -4.69 14.97
CA LYS A 156 6.57 -4.75 15.45
C LYS A 156 7.56 -5.42 14.48
N ASN A 157 7.08 -6.33 13.64
CA ASN A 157 7.92 -7.21 12.81
C ASN A 157 7.86 -6.88 11.30
N PHE A 158 7.26 -5.76 10.90
CA PHE A 158 7.24 -5.41 9.47
C PHE A 158 8.67 -5.20 8.95
N LYS A 159 8.88 -5.60 7.70
CA LYS A 159 10.03 -5.23 6.88
C LYS A 159 9.66 -4.09 5.95
N ILE A 160 8.51 -4.16 5.28
CA ILE A 160 8.03 -3.14 4.35
C ILE A 160 6.57 -2.80 4.65
N ILE A 161 6.28 -1.51 4.80
CA ILE A 161 4.93 -0.96 4.73
C ILE A 161 4.85 -0.06 3.50
N ASN A 162 3.99 -0.43 2.56
CA ASN A 162 3.72 0.36 1.37
C ASN A 162 2.40 1.14 1.50
N LEU A 163 2.49 2.45 1.42
CA LEU A 163 1.40 3.42 1.37
C LEU A 163 1.52 4.33 0.13
N SER A 164 2.25 3.90 -0.89
CA SER A 164 2.40 4.65 -2.15
C SER A 164 1.08 4.84 -2.89
N ASP A 165 1.03 5.85 -3.77
CA ASP A 165 -0.16 6.15 -4.59
C ASP A 165 -1.44 6.37 -3.77
N ASN A 166 -1.31 7.05 -2.63
CA ASN A 166 -2.44 7.50 -1.83
C ASN A 166 -2.62 9.01 -1.96
N LYS A 167 -3.49 9.59 -1.13
CA LYS A 167 -3.76 11.04 -1.09
C LYS A 167 -3.38 11.62 0.26
N ILE A 168 -2.42 10.99 0.96
CA ILE A 168 -2.07 11.36 2.32
C ILE A 168 -1.50 12.77 2.28
N SER A 169 -2.14 13.66 3.03
CA SER A 169 -1.70 15.05 3.21
C SER A 169 -1.55 15.34 4.69
N MET A 170 -0.72 16.32 5.03
CA MET A 170 -0.57 16.74 6.43
C MET A 170 -1.79 17.53 6.90
N PRO A 171 -2.35 17.23 8.10
CA PRO A 171 -3.30 18.11 8.73
C PRO A 171 -2.57 19.42 9.07
N SER A 172 -3.07 20.55 8.57
CA SER A 172 -2.62 21.87 9.01
C SER A 172 -2.82 21.97 10.53
N GLN A 173 -1.79 22.39 11.28
CA GLN A 173 -1.91 22.61 12.72
C GLN A 173 -3.05 23.61 12.99
N GLY A 174 -4.21 23.10 13.40
CA GLY A 174 -5.44 23.88 13.55
C GLY A 174 -6.72 23.05 13.59
N GLU A 175 -6.74 21.85 12.99
CA GLU A 175 -7.94 20.98 13.01
C GLU A 175 -7.90 19.98 14.17
N THR A 176 -7.75 20.48 15.39
CA THR A 176 -8.24 19.75 16.56
C THR A 176 -9.77 19.80 16.56
N LEU A 177 -10.39 18.66 16.25
CA LEU A 177 -11.67 18.18 16.78
C LEU A 177 -12.67 19.30 17.12
N LEU A 178 -13.43 19.78 16.12
CA LEU A 178 -14.79 20.30 16.21
C LEU A 178 -15.09 21.10 14.93
N SER A 179 -15.79 20.51 13.97
CA SER A 179 -16.80 21.25 13.19
C SER A 179 -17.56 20.34 12.22
N ASN A 180 -18.88 20.33 12.41
CA ASN A 180 -19.81 20.22 11.31
C ASN A 180 -19.47 21.32 10.29
N HIS A 181 -18.74 21.01 9.23
CA HIS A 181 -18.62 21.91 8.09
C HIS A 181 -19.10 21.25 6.81
N ARG A 182 -20.23 21.82 6.36
CA ARG A 182 -20.75 21.80 5.00
C ARG A 182 -19.58 21.96 4.03
N GLU A 183 -19.58 21.11 3.02
CA GLU A 183 -18.68 21.16 1.86
C GLU A 183 -18.57 22.59 1.34
N SER A 184 -17.45 23.23 1.64
CA SER A 184 -16.99 24.37 0.86
C SER A 184 -16.10 23.79 -0.23
N HIS A 185 -16.49 24.05 -1.47
CA HIS A 185 -15.73 23.72 -2.67
C HIS A 185 -14.40 24.48 -2.66
N TYR A 186 -13.43 23.98 -1.90
CA TYR A 186 -12.03 24.23 -2.20
C TYR A 186 -11.64 23.25 -3.29
N SER A 187 -11.84 23.69 -4.53
CA SER A 187 -11.15 23.15 -5.69
C SER A 187 -9.66 23.17 -5.37
N SER A 188 -9.13 22.03 -4.92
CA SER A 188 -7.70 21.77 -5.05
C SER A 188 -7.38 22.03 -6.52
N PRO A 189 -6.39 22.87 -6.85
CA PRO A 189 -5.97 22.99 -8.23
C PRO A 189 -5.52 21.59 -8.62
N MET A 190 -6.31 20.90 -9.45
CA MET A 190 -5.80 19.77 -10.19
C MET A 190 -4.61 20.33 -10.95
N SER A 191 -3.40 20.05 -10.48
CA SER A 191 -2.25 20.09 -11.38
C SER A 191 -2.63 19.20 -12.55
N GLN A 192 -2.55 19.75 -13.76
CA GLN A 192 -2.56 18.93 -14.97
C GLN A 192 -1.64 17.75 -14.69
N GLY A 193 -2.18 16.52 -14.83
CA GLY A 193 -1.47 15.30 -14.45
C GLY A 193 -0.05 15.38 -14.98
N ALA A 194 0.93 15.25 -14.08
CA ALA A 194 2.33 15.20 -14.47
C ALA A 194 2.43 14.17 -15.60
N GLN A 195 2.99 14.58 -16.75
CA GLN A 195 3.25 13.65 -17.85
C GLN A 195 4.21 12.58 -17.31
N TYR A 196 3.67 11.41 -17.04
CA TYR A 196 4.42 10.28 -16.54
C TYR A 196 5.44 9.88 -17.60
N HIS A 197 6.72 9.99 -17.27
CA HIS A 197 7.76 9.37 -18.07
C HIS A 197 7.55 7.85 -18.03
N ASN A 198 7.41 7.25 -19.22
CA ASN A 198 7.13 5.83 -19.52
C ASN A 198 8.08 4.78 -18.91
N GLY A 199 8.92 5.13 -17.92
CA GLY A 199 9.95 4.25 -17.33
C GLY A 199 9.53 3.50 -16.06
N GLU A 200 8.52 3.97 -15.32
CA GLU A 200 8.12 3.37 -14.03
C GLU A 200 6.74 2.73 -14.09
N VAL A 201 6.56 1.76 -14.98
CA VAL A 201 5.34 0.94 -15.00
C VAL A 201 5.45 -0.16 -13.94
N LYS A 202 5.50 0.22 -12.66
CA LYS A 202 5.78 -0.73 -11.55
C LYS A 202 4.54 -1.52 -11.07
N ASP A 203 3.33 -1.10 -11.42
CA ASP A 203 2.10 -1.65 -10.82
C ASP A 203 1.00 -2.08 -11.82
N MET A 204 1.37 -2.45 -13.06
CA MET A 204 0.39 -3.01 -13.99
C MET A 204 -0.11 -4.41 -13.61
N HIS A 205 0.56 -5.11 -12.69
CA HIS A 205 0.27 -6.51 -12.30
C HIS A 205 -1.22 -6.82 -12.14
N TYR A 206 -1.97 -5.99 -11.41
CA TYR A 206 -3.41 -6.20 -11.17
C TYR A 206 -4.31 -5.89 -12.38
N PHE A 207 -3.75 -5.29 -13.42
CA PHE A 207 -4.46 -4.84 -14.63
C PHE A 207 -3.86 -5.43 -15.91
N LEU A 208 -2.94 -6.40 -15.81
CA LEU A 208 -2.46 -7.16 -16.96
C LEU A 208 -3.51 -8.19 -17.37
N TYR A 209 -3.56 -8.51 -18.66
CA TYR A 209 -4.44 -9.56 -19.17
C TYR A 209 -3.97 -10.94 -18.72
N ASP A 210 -2.67 -11.19 -18.84
CA ASP A 210 -1.99 -12.39 -18.37
C ASP A 210 -0.62 -11.98 -17.85
N GLU A 211 -0.47 -12.02 -16.53
CA GLU A 211 0.78 -11.71 -15.84
C GLU A 211 1.90 -12.74 -16.07
N TYR A 212 1.53 -13.93 -16.54
CA TYR A 212 2.46 -15.03 -16.84
C TYR A 212 2.69 -15.19 -18.34
N ALA A 213 2.18 -14.27 -19.16
CA ALA A 213 2.38 -14.28 -20.59
C ALA A 213 3.87 -14.26 -20.92
N ARG A 214 4.27 -15.06 -21.92
CA ARG A 214 5.65 -15.04 -22.42
C ARG A 214 5.78 -14.07 -23.58
N SER A 215 6.79 -13.22 -23.51
CA SER A 215 7.19 -12.39 -24.64
C SER A 215 7.77 -13.25 -25.77
N CYS A 216 7.38 -12.99 -27.01
CA CYS A 216 8.07 -13.55 -28.17
C CYS A 216 9.49 -12.96 -28.36
N LYS A 217 9.83 -11.89 -27.63
CA LYS A 217 11.16 -11.26 -27.65
C LYS A 217 12.19 -11.99 -26.77
N TYR A 218 11.74 -12.68 -25.74
CA TYR A 218 12.62 -13.38 -24.78
C TYR A 218 12.05 -14.77 -24.47
N LYS A 219 12.79 -15.82 -24.87
CA LYS A 219 12.36 -17.21 -24.74
C LYS A 219 12.14 -17.66 -23.28
N ASP A 220 12.83 -17.03 -22.33
CA ASP A 220 12.93 -17.54 -20.96
C ASP A 220 12.37 -16.61 -19.86
N LYS A 221 12.14 -15.32 -20.10
CA LYS A 221 11.70 -14.39 -19.05
C LYS A 221 10.96 -13.18 -19.61
N GLU A 222 9.64 -13.10 -19.41
CA GLU A 222 9.14 -11.85 -18.85
C GLU A 222 9.53 -11.90 -17.38
N LEU A 223 10.34 -10.93 -16.98
CA LEU A 223 10.80 -10.80 -15.61
C LEU A 223 9.54 -10.84 -14.75
N TRP A 224 9.45 -11.86 -13.89
CA TRP A 224 8.86 -11.66 -12.57
C TRP A 224 9.30 -10.26 -12.16
N ILE A 225 8.38 -9.31 -12.11
CA ILE A 225 8.64 -8.05 -11.46
C ILE A 225 8.95 -8.51 -10.04
N SER A 226 10.25 -8.62 -9.71
CA SER A 226 10.71 -8.71 -8.34
C SER A 226 9.78 -7.80 -7.57
N SER A 227 9.04 -8.36 -6.60
CA SER A 227 8.15 -7.63 -5.69
C SER A 227 8.61 -6.18 -5.68
N PRO A 228 7.83 -5.19 -6.17
CA PRO A 228 8.33 -3.82 -6.44
C PRO A 228 9.00 -3.17 -5.22
N PHE A 229 8.83 -3.81 -4.07
CA PHE A 229 9.39 -3.60 -2.75
C PHE A 229 10.78 -4.18 -2.50
N ASN A 230 11.43 -4.85 -3.46
CA ASN A 230 12.83 -5.31 -3.37
C ASN A 230 13.73 -4.31 -4.12
N ASN A 231 13.57 -3.04 -3.77
CA ASN A 231 14.43 -1.95 -4.23
C ASN A 231 15.70 -1.88 -3.37
N GLU A 232 16.67 -1.08 -3.80
CA GLU A 232 17.91 -0.85 -3.05
C GLU A 232 17.63 -0.39 -1.61
N CYS A 233 16.61 0.45 -1.42
CA CYS A 233 16.17 0.96 -0.12
C CYS A 233 15.74 -0.16 0.86
N SER A 234 14.98 -1.15 0.39
CA SER A 234 14.50 -2.29 1.21
C SER A 234 15.59 -3.22 1.74
N SER A 235 16.79 -3.15 1.14
CA SER A 235 17.95 -3.90 1.61
C SER A 235 18.54 -3.34 2.91
N PHE A 236 18.30 -2.06 3.21
CA PHE A 236 18.78 -1.39 4.42
C PHE A 236 18.00 -1.76 5.69
N GLY A 237 16.79 -2.31 5.56
CA GLY A 237 15.99 -2.77 6.70
C GLY A 237 14.53 -2.33 6.63
N LYS A 238 13.99 -1.85 7.76
CA LYS A 238 12.58 -1.45 7.86
C LYS A 238 12.30 -0.28 6.94
N THR A 239 11.34 -0.48 6.05
CA THR A 239 11.03 0.41 4.94
C THR A 239 9.61 0.92 5.05
N LEU A 240 9.47 2.23 4.98
CA LEU A 240 8.19 2.90 4.79
C LEU A 240 8.19 3.57 3.41
N ASP A 241 7.30 3.11 2.53
CA ASP A 241 7.05 3.77 1.26
C ASP A 241 5.79 4.62 1.33
N ILE A 242 5.96 5.94 1.31
CA ILE A 242 4.89 6.95 1.23
C ILE A 242 5.06 7.82 -0.02
N SER A 243 5.67 7.25 -1.07
CA SER A 243 5.83 7.92 -2.37
C SER A 243 4.49 8.21 -3.03
N ARG A 244 4.45 9.20 -3.93
CA ARG A 244 3.25 9.55 -4.73
C ARG A 244 2.02 9.79 -3.85
N ASN A 245 2.21 10.57 -2.78
CA ASN A 245 1.16 11.09 -1.91
C ASN A 245 1.01 12.61 -2.10
N ASN A 246 0.20 13.25 -1.26
CA ASN A 246 -0.05 14.70 -1.31
C ASN A 246 0.67 15.43 -0.16
N ILE A 247 1.85 14.96 0.26
CA ILE A 247 2.60 15.58 1.36
C ILE A 247 3.28 16.84 0.81
N PHE A 248 2.93 18.00 1.36
CA PHE A 248 3.50 19.30 0.96
C PHE A 248 4.31 19.98 2.08
N PHE A 249 4.16 19.50 3.32
CA PHE A 249 4.83 19.98 4.52
C PHE A 249 5.16 18.77 5.41
N LEU A 250 6.23 18.83 6.19
CA LEU A 250 6.63 17.81 7.15
C LEU A 250 6.73 18.39 8.56
N HIS A 251 6.28 17.62 9.54
CA HIS A 251 6.39 17.96 10.94
C HIS A 251 7.01 16.79 11.72
N SER A 252 7.92 17.08 12.65
CA SER A 252 8.66 16.07 13.42
C SER A 252 7.81 15.00 14.10
N ARG A 253 6.63 15.39 14.62
CA ARG A 253 5.63 14.48 15.23
C ARG A 253 4.95 13.50 14.26
N PHE A 254 5.08 13.69 12.95
CA PHE A 254 4.38 12.86 11.96
C PHE A 254 5.04 11.50 11.76
N LEU A 255 6.36 11.44 11.94
CA LEU A 255 7.18 10.27 11.69
C LEU A 255 7.78 9.76 13.01
N ASP A 256 6.93 9.31 13.93
CA ASP A 256 7.37 8.64 15.17
C ASP A 256 7.66 7.15 14.91
N LEU A 257 8.63 6.91 14.03
CA LEU A 257 9.06 5.58 13.58
C LEU A 257 10.59 5.51 13.57
N ASP A 258 11.17 5.55 14.77
CA ASP A 258 12.62 5.54 15.03
C ASP A 258 13.34 4.28 14.53
N GLU A 259 12.61 3.18 14.35
CA GLU A 259 13.14 1.91 13.84
C GLU A 259 13.29 1.87 12.30
N LEU A 260 12.86 2.90 11.57
CA LEU A 260 13.00 2.93 10.10
C LEU A 260 14.45 3.05 9.67
N SER A 261 14.80 2.26 8.65
CA SER A 261 16.10 2.29 7.97
C SER A 261 16.01 2.91 6.58
N CYS A 262 14.82 2.82 5.96
CA CYS A 262 14.55 3.33 4.63
C CYS A 262 13.21 4.08 4.61
N LEU A 263 13.20 5.28 4.04
CA LEU A 263 12.01 6.10 3.85
C LEU A 263 11.94 6.58 2.40
N ASN A 264 10.87 6.22 1.71
CA ASN A 264 10.58 6.71 0.38
C ASN A 264 9.49 7.77 0.43
N LEU A 265 9.87 9.01 0.14
CA LEU A 265 9.04 10.21 0.08
C LEU A 265 8.95 10.76 -1.37
N SER A 266 9.39 9.99 -2.36
CA SER A 266 9.45 10.45 -3.74
C SER A 266 8.09 10.82 -4.32
N GLY A 267 8.05 11.75 -5.27
CA GLY A 267 6.82 12.08 -6.01
C GLY A 267 5.73 12.72 -5.15
N ASN A 268 6.11 13.38 -4.06
CA ASN A 268 5.22 14.21 -3.24
C ASN A 268 5.24 15.67 -3.75
N ALA A 269 4.55 16.57 -3.06
CA ALA A 269 4.48 17.99 -3.43
C ALA A 269 5.25 18.89 -2.44
N MET A 270 6.32 18.36 -1.81
CA MET A 270 7.01 19.05 -0.72
C MET A 270 7.77 20.27 -1.24
N SER A 271 7.40 21.45 -0.75
CA SER A 271 8.04 22.74 -1.07
C SER A 271 8.55 23.47 0.17
N GLN A 272 8.70 22.76 1.28
CA GLN A 272 9.20 23.30 2.54
C GLN A 272 10.72 23.45 2.49
N SER A 273 11.22 24.61 2.94
CA SER A 273 12.64 24.85 3.19
C SER A 273 13.06 24.11 4.46
N LEU A 274 13.71 22.95 4.30
CA LEU A 274 14.09 22.08 5.41
C LEU A 274 15.19 22.73 6.25
N ASN A 275 15.00 22.78 7.57
CA ASN A 275 15.96 23.44 8.48
C ASN A 275 16.66 22.48 9.44
N GLY A 276 16.40 21.18 9.33
CA GLY A 276 17.02 20.14 10.14
C GLY A 276 16.22 19.75 11.38
N SER A 277 14.91 20.02 11.38
CA SER A 277 14.01 19.67 12.49
C SER A 277 12.98 18.62 12.11
N GLU A 278 12.77 18.41 10.81
CA GLU A 278 11.68 17.64 10.24
C GLU A 278 11.83 16.14 10.51
N PHE A 279 13.05 15.62 10.53
CA PHE A 279 13.32 14.17 10.67
C PHE A 279 14.00 13.78 12.00
N VAL A 280 13.91 14.62 13.04
CA VAL A 280 14.62 14.44 14.32
C VAL A 280 14.40 13.08 15.00
N GLN A 281 13.25 12.43 14.76
CA GLN A 281 12.95 11.11 15.32
C GLN A 281 13.58 9.95 14.55
N LEU A 282 13.95 10.14 13.27
CA LEU A 282 14.43 9.08 12.37
C LEU A 282 15.94 8.84 12.48
N LYS A 283 16.42 8.57 13.70
CA LYS A 283 17.86 8.49 14.00
C LYS A 283 18.58 7.30 13.33
N ASN A 284 17.85 6.23 13.01
CA ASN A 284 18.39 5.03 12.38
C ASN A 284 18.23 5.01 10.85
N LEU A 285 17.72 6.10 10.26
CA LEU A 285 17.47 6.18 8.83
C LEU A 285 18.79 6.18 8.06
N GLN A 286 18.92 5.24 7.13
CA GLN A 286 20.11 5.04 6.29
C GLN A 286 19.84 5.41 4.83
N TYR A 287 18.60 5.27 4.37
CA TYR A 287 18.21 5.64 3.01
C TYR A 287 17.01 6.59 3.05
N LEU A 288 17.16 7.76 2.42
CA LEU A 288 16.08 8.70 2.17
C LEU A 288 15.94 8.95 0.67
N ASP A 289 14.79 8.56 0.10
CA ASP A 289 14.39 8.97 -1.23
C ASP A 289 13.46 10.19 -1.13
N PHE A 290 13.97 11.35 -1.55
CA PHE A 290 13.27 12.62 -1.62
C PHE A 290 13.12 13.10 -3.07
N SER A 291 13.28 12.20 -4.05
CA SER A 291 13.23 12.55 -5.47
C SER A 291 11.84 13.01 -5.91
N ASP A 292 11.73 13.72 -7.04
CA ASP A 292 10.44 14.22 -7.57
C ASP A 292 9.63 15.05 -6.55
N ASN A 293 10.29 15.96 -5.84
CA ASN A 293 9.66 16.93 -4.95
C ASN A 293 9.98 18.36 -5.44
N ARG A 294 9.76 19.36 -4.57
CA ARG A 294 10.14 20.76 -4.79
C ARG A 294 11.08 21.22 -3.68
N LEU A 295 12.16 20.48 -3.45
CA LEU A 295 13.11 20.78 -2.38
C LEU A 295 13.69 22.20 -2.53
N ASP A 296 13.65 22.94 -1.43
CA ASP A 296 14.30 24.24 -1.26
C ASP A 296 15.43 24.10 -0.23
N LEU A 297 16.68 24.28 -0.68
CA LEU A 297 17.91 24.17 0.12
C LEU A 297 18.38 25.52 0.67
N MET A 298 17.45 26.37 1.10
CA MET A 298 17.76 27.66 1.72
C MET A 298 18.65 27.55 2.96
N PHE A 299 18.51 26.49 3.77
CA PHE A 299 19.27 26.31 5.01
C PHE A 299 20.37 25.25 4.83
N SER A 300 21.60 25.58 5.23
CA SER A 300 22.71 24.62 5.27
C SER A 300 22.54 23.52 6.33
N SER A 301 21.56 23.68 7.23
CA SER A 301 21.18 22.69 8.23
C SER A 301 20.20 21.62 7.74
N ALA A 302 19.72 21.70 6.49
CA ALA A 302 18.86 20.68 5.91
C ALA A 302 19.49 19.29 6.03
N PHE A 303 18.70 18.33 6.53
CA PHE A 303 19.08 16.91 6.73
C PHE A 303 20.19 16.63 7.76
N GLN A 304 20.72 17.63 8.47
CA GLN A 304 21.79 17.41 9.46
C GLN A 304 21.35 16.53 10.65
N GLU A 305 20.06 16.43 10.92
CA GLU A 305 19.50 15.56 11.96
C GLU A 305 19.59 14.06 11.63
N LEU A 306 19.76 13.71 10.34
CA LEU A 306 19.84 12.34 9.85
C LEU A 306 21.28 11.80 9.96
N SER A 307 21.76 11.61 11.19
CA SER A 307 23.16 11.26 11.48
C SER A 307 23.61 9.87 10.99
N SER A 308 22.68 8.95 10.70
CA SER A 308 22.96 7.61 10.19
C SER A 308 22.79 7.47 8.67
N LEU A 309 22.50 8.57 7.97
CA LEU A 309 22.15 8.53 6.55
C LEU A 309 23.34 8.12 5.69
N VAL A 310 23.11 7.15 4.79
CA VAL A 310 24.10 6.60 3.85
C VAL A 310 23.77 7.03 2.42
N VAL A 311 22.48 7.01 2.06
CA VAL A 311 21.99 7.37 0.73
C VAL A 311 20.92 8.45 0.85
N LEU A 312 21.12 9.54 0.10
CA LEU A 312 20.17 10.63 -0.05
C LEU A 312 19.90 10.84 -1.54
N ASP A 313 18.70 10.51 -1.99
CA ASP A 313 18.25 10.81 -3.35
C ASP A 313 17.40 12.09 -3.35
N ILE A 314 17.95 13.16 -3.92
CA ILE A 314 17.25 14.44 -4.14
C ILE A 314 17.06 14.75 -5.62
N SER A 315 17.14 13.74 -6.48
CA SER A 315 16.97 13.89 -7.93
C SER A 315 15.61 14.46 -8.29
N ARG A 316 15.50 15.11 -9.45
CA ARG A 316 14.23 15.67 -9.97
C ARG A 316 13.53 16.67 -9.02
N ASN A 317 14.33 17.48 -8.31
CA ASN A 317 13.87 18.62 -7.50
C ASN A 317 14.16 19.98 -8.17
N SER A 318 13.99 20.09 -9.48
CA SER A 318 14.46 21.27 -10.25
C SER A 318 13.63 22.54 -10.08
N HIS A 319 12.50 22.51 -9.35
CA HIS A 319 11.53 23.60 -9.32
C HIS A 319 12.14 24.97 -8.96
N TYR A 320 12.92 25.03 -7.88
CA TYR A 320 13.55 26.27 -7.42
C TYR A 320 14.86 26.60 -8.16
N PHE A 321 15.49 25.63 -8.82
CA PHE A 321 16.75 25.83 -9.56
C PHE A 321 16.54 26.39 -10.97
N VAL A 322 15.33 26.27 -11.53
CA VAL A 322 14.98 26.82 -12.85
C VAL A 322 14.41 28.24 -12.76
N ALA A 323 14.00 28.67 -11.56
CA ALA A 323 13.41 29.99 -11.33
C ALA A 323 14.45 31.15 -11.33
N GLU A 324 15.75 30.86 -11.35
CA GLU A 324 16.84 31.85 -11.46
C GLU A 324 17.46 31.93 -12.87
N GLY A 325 16.63 31.78 -13.93
CA GLY A 325 17.05 31.92 -15.33
C GLY A 325 16.50 33.15 -16.02
#